data_AF-A0A9W8YPA0-F1
#
_entry.id   AF-A0A9W8YPA0-F1
#
_cell.length_a   1.000
_cell.length_b   1.000
_cell.length_c   1.000
_cell.angle_alpha   90.00
_cell.angle_beta   90.00
_cell.angle_gamma   90.00
#
_symmetry.space_group_name_H-M   'P 1'
#
loop_
_entity.id
_entity.type
_entity.pdbx_description
1 polymer ?
#
loop_
_entity_poly.entity_id
_entity_poly.type
_entity_poly.pdbx_seq_one_letter_code
_entity_poly.pdbx_strand_id
1 'polypeptide(L)'
;MPSVKNPNTVGRNRTIAQRAKARKSTRKTLKMAKLPTRRYTTRRPHWIAPHERTQCGHEQEKQRKVEKQLAHAIRRKAEMEAKQEVEMKDANDALKTKKQLKLERDAAMEALEKMDIQ
;
A
#
# COMPACT_ATOMS: atom_id res chain seq x y z
N MET A 1 -63.51 -19.09 -30.56
CA MET A 1 -62.41 -18.36 -31.23
C MET A 1 -61.09 -18.94 -30.77
N PRO A 2 -60.18 -19.36 -31.65
CA PRO A 2 -58.87 -19.85 -31.24
C PRO A 2 -58.11 -18.71 -30.55
N SER A 3 -57.62 -18.98 -29.33
CA SER A 3 -56.87 -18.01 -28.52
C SER A 3 -55.62 -17.57 -29.27
N VAL A 4 -55.62 -16.30 -29.69
CA VAL A 4 -54.50 -15.68 -30.40
C VAL A 4 -53.31 -15.65 -29.44
N LYS A 5 -52.16 -16.19 -29.85
CA LYS A 5 -50.90 -16.06 -29.11
C LYS A 5 -50.74 -14.61 -28.68
N ASN A 6 -50.65 -14.37 -27.37
CA ASN A 6 -50.53 -13.03 -26.82
C ASN A 6 -49.38 -12.30 -27.54
N PRO A 7 -49.67 -11.25 -28.33
CA PRO A 7 -48.69 -10.59 -29.19
C PRO A 7 -47.56 -9.92 -28.38
N ASN A 8 -47.79 -9.72 -27.08
CA ASN A 8 -46.82 -9.15 -26.15
C ASN A 8 -45.89 -10.21 -25.54
N THR A 9 -46.04 -11.49 -25.91
CA THR A 9 -45.16 -12.54 -25.39
C THR A 9 -43.85 -12.58 -26.14
N VAL A 10 -42.78 -12.65 -25.35
CA VAL A 10 -41.44 -12.84 -25.85
C VAL A 10 -41.34 -14.19 -26.57
N GLY A 11 -40.93 -14.18 -27.83
CA GLY A 11 -40.76 -15.39 -28.62
C GLY A 11 -39.82 -16.40 -27.96
N ARG A 12 -40.06 -17.71 -28.17
CA ARG A 12 -39.30 -18.82 -27.57
C ARG A 12 -37.78 -18.68 -27.72
N ASN A 13 -37.30 -18.18 -28.85
CA ASN A 13 -35.87 -18.00 -29.07
C ASN A 13 -35.26 -16.92 -28.17
N ARG A 14 -36.03 -15.86 -27.90
CA ARG A 14 -35.59 -14.76 -27.04
C ARG A 14 -35.60 -15.17 -25.57
N THR A 15 -36.53 -16.03 -25.13
CA THR A 15 -36.48 -16.61 -23.78
C THR A 15 -35.30 -17.56 -23.59
N ILE A 16 -34.97 -18.38 -24.59
CA ILE A 16 -33.77 -19.24 -24.57
C ILE A 16 -32.49 -18.40 -24.49
N ALA A 17 -32.38 -17.35 -25.30
CA ALA A 17 -31.24 -16.44 -25.29
C ALA A 17 -31.07 -15.72 -23.94
N GLN A 18 -32.16 -15.25 -23.34
CA GLN A 18 -32.14 -14.64 -22.00
C GLN A 18 -31.70 -15.63 -20.92
N ARG A 19 -32.21 -16.87 -20.95
CA ARG A 19 -31.78 -17.94 -20.03
C ARG A 19 -30.29 -18.27 -20.18
N ALA A 20 -29.78 -18.32 -21.41
CA ALA A 20 -28.35 -18.57 -21.66
C ALA A 20 -27.47 -17.42 -21.13
N LYS A 21 -27.88 -16.16 -21.33
CA LYS A 21 -27.20 -14.98 -20.75
C LYS A 21 -27.20 -15.04 -19.21
N ALA A 22 -28.33 -15.36 -18.59
CA ALA A 22 -28.45 -15.49 -17.14
C ALA A 22 -27.57 -16.63 -16.58
N ARG A 23 -27.52 -17.78 -17.25
CA ARG A 23 -26.62 -18.89 -16.86
C ARG A 23 -25.14 -18.50 -16.96
N LYS A 24 -24.78 -17.69 -17.95
CA LYS A 24 -23.40 -17.18 -18.12
C LYS A 24 -23.04 -16.19 -17.02
N SER A 25 -23.94 -15.28 -16.66
CA SER A 25 -23.70 -14.31 -15.57
C SER A 25 -23.59 -15.03 -14.22
N THR A 26 -24.49 -15.97 -13.91
CA THR A 26 -24.41 -16.74 -12.66
C THR A 26 -23.15 -17.60 -12.57
N ARG A 27 -22.71 -18.22 -13.66
CA ARG A 27 -21.42 -18.94 -13.68
C ARG A 27 -20.22 -18.02 -13.40
N LYS A 28 -20.23 -16.80 -13.94
CA LYS A 28 -19.18 -15.81 -13.68
C LYS A 28 -19.20 -15.34 -12.22
N THR A 29 -20.36 -15.01 -11.68
CA THR A 29 -20.48 -14.58 -10.27
C THR A 29 -20.10 -15.71 -9.32
N LEU A 30 -20.50 -16.96 -9.58
CA LEU A 30 -20.09 -18.13 -8.80
C LEU A 30 -18.58 -18.39 -8.91
N LYS A 31 -17.94 -18.16 -10.05
CA LYS A 31 -16.48 -18.29 -10.20
C LYS A 31 -15.74 -17.24 -9.38
N MET A 32 -16.27 -16.01 -9.33
CA MET A 32 -15.70 -14.93 -8.50
C MET A 32 -16.00 -15.11 -7.01
N ALA A 33 -17.17 -15.64 -6.65
CA ALA A 33 -17.53 -15.98 -5.28
C ALA A 33 -16.80 -17.23 -4.76
N LYS A 34 -16.31 -18.10 -5.65
CA LYS A 34 -15.42 -19.23 -5.34
C LYS A 34 -13.93 -18.84 -5.25
N LEU A 35 -13.61 -17.56 -5.06
CA LEU A 35 -12.31 -17.20 -4.51
C LEU A 35 -12.14 -17.92 -3.15
N PRO A 36 -10.98 -18.54 -2.88
CA PRO A 36 -10.90 -19.57 -1.87
C PRO A 36 -10.91 -18.96 -0.46
N THR A 37 -12.05 -19.03 0.21
CA THR A 37 -12.08 -19.23 1.67
C THR A 37 -11.85 -20.70 2.03
N ARG A 38 -11.07 -21.43 1.21
CA ARG A 38 -10.71 -22.81 1.50
C ARG A 38 -9.54 -22.81 2.47
N ARG A 39 -9.90 -22.63 3.74
CA ARG A 39 -9.10 -23.09 4.88
C ARG A 39 -8.56 -24.48 4.57
N TYR A 40 -7.25 -24.65 4.73
CA TYR A 40 -6.55 -25.89 5.03
C TYR A 40 -7.32 -27.19 4.75
N THR A 41 -7.07 -27.82 3.60
CA THR A 41 -7.31 -29.26 3.45
C THR A 41 -6.03 -29.92 3.00
N THR A 42 -5.31 -30.36 4.01
CA THR A 42 -4.29 -31.40 4.05
C THR A 42 -4.70 -32.60 3.18
N ARG A 43 -3.95 -32.80 2.09
CA ARG A 43 -3.71 -34.00 1.25
C ARG A 43 -3.79 -33.63 -0.23
N ARG A 44 -2.62 -33.37 -0.82
CA ARG A 44 -2.45 -33.17 -2.26
C ARG A 44 -2.30 -34.52 -2.97
N PRO A 45 -2.84 -34.69 -4.19
CA PRO A 45 -2.54 -35.85 -5.02
C PRO A 45 -1.06 -35.81 -5.47
N HIS A 46 -0.42 -36.96 -5.45
CA HIS A 46 1.01 -37.21 -5.67
C HIS A 46 1.63 -36.75 -7.01
N TRP A 47 0.84 -36.24 -7.96
CA TRP A 47 1.26 -36.06 -9.36
C TRP A 47 1.47 -34.59 -9.78
N ILE A 48 1.30 -33.62 -8.89
CA ILE A 48 1.58 -32.21 -9.22
C ILE A 48 3.09 -31.98 -9.13
N ALA A 49 3.69 -31.60 -10.25
CA ALA A 49 5.13 -31.35 -10.37
C ALA A 49 5.63 -30.36 -9.30
N PRO A 50 6.87 -30.50 -8.81
CA PRO A 50 7.47 -29.58 -7.84
C PRO A 50 7.48 -28.11 -8.29
N HIS A 51 7.36 -27.86 -9.59
CA HIS A 51 7.45 -26.55 -10.21
C HIS A 51 6.10 -25.81 -10.29
N GLU A 52 4.97 -26.50 -10.09
CA GLU A 52 3.64 -25.88 -9.95
C GLU A 52 3.31 -25.56 -8.47
N ARG A 53 4.35 -25.40 -7.65
CA ARG A 53 4.21 -24.91 -6.29
C ARG A 53 3.87 -23.41 -6.37
N THR A 54 2.63 -23.10 -6.03
CA THR A 54 2.12 -21.75 -5.70
C THR A 54 2.12 -20.76 -6.86
N GLN A 55 0.94 -20.45 -7.40
CA GLN A 55 0.72 -19.37 -8.38
C GLN A 55 0.97 -17.95 -7.83
N CYS A 56 1.63 -17.80 -6.67
CA CYS A 56 2.03 -16.51 -6.09
C CYS A 56 3.40 -16.58 -5.40
N GLY A 57 4.33 -17.40 -5.91
CA GLY A 57 5.74 -17.19 -5.62
C GLY A 57 6.24 -16.07 -6.52
N HIS A 58 6.34 -14.83 -6.03
CA HIS A 58 7.21 -13.90 -6.73
C HIS A 58 8.60 -14.55 -6.82
N GLU A 59 9.20 -14.56 -8.01
CA GLU A 59 10.60 -14.97 -8.16
C GLU A 59 11.41 -14.26 -7.09
N GLN A 60 12.21 -14.99 -6.31
CA GLN A 60 12.95 -14.45 -5.15
C GLN A 60 13.74 -13.19 -5.52
N GLU A 61 14.17 -13.08 -6.78
CA GLU A 61 14.83 -11.90 -7.33
C GLU A 61 13.93 -10.65 -7.39
N LYS A 62 12.65 -10.79 -7.76
CA LYS A 62 11.68 -9.69 -7.78
C LYS A 62 11.41 -9.15 -6.38
N GLN A 63 11.32 -10.04 -5.37
CA GLN A 63 11.19 -9.63 -3.97
C GLN A 63 12.42 -8.87 -3.49
N ARG A 64 13.62 -9.39 -3.74
CA ARG A 64 14.88 -8.71 -3.41
C ARG A 64 15.02 -7.34 -4.09
N LYS A 65 14.53 -7.18 -5.33
CA LYS A 65 14.52 -5.88 -6.03
C LYS A 65 13.59 -4.88 -5.35
N VAL A 66 12.38 -5.30 -4.96
CA VAL A 66 11.43 -4.45 -4.24
C VAL A 66 11.97 -4.04 -2.87
N GLU A 67 12.56 -4.96 -2.12
CA GLU A 67 13.19 -4.68 -0.82
C GLU A 67 14.33 -3.67 -0.95
N LYS A 68 15.20 -3.81 -1.96
CA LYS A 68 16.28 -2.84 -2.23
C LYS A 68 15.74 -1.44 -2.56
N GLN A 69 14.68 -1.36 -3.37
CA GLN A 69 14.05 -0.08 -3.72
C GLN A 69 13.42 0.60 -2.49
N LEU A 70 12.73 -0.17 -1.66
CA LEU A 70 12.15 0.32 -0.40
C LEU A 70 13.23 0.82 0.56
N ALA A 71 14.31 0.04 0.75
CA ALA A 71 15.42 0.45 1.60
C ALA A 71 16.08 1.75 1.11
N HIS A 72 16.24 1.91 -0.21
CA HIS A 72 16.79 3.14 -0.78
C HIS A 72 15.83 4.33 -0.60
N ALA A 73 14.52 4.12 -0.77
CA ALA A 73 13.52 5.17 -0.57
C ALA A 73 13.51 5.66 0.89
N ILE A 74 13.60 4.74 1.85
CA ILE A 74 13.68 5.07 3.29
C ILE A 74 14.95 5.87 3.59
N ARG A 75 16.11 5.46 3.07
CA ARG A 75 17.37 6.21 3.24
C ARG A 75 17.29 7.63 2.68
N ARG A 76 16.79 7.79 1.45
CA ARG A 76 16.57 9.12 0.86
C ARG A 76 15.64 9.98 1.70
N LYS A 77 14.55 9.40 2.21
CA LYS A 77 13.60 10.11 3.06
C LYS A 77 14.27 10.56 4.37
N ALA A 78 15.00 9.67 5.04
CA ALA A 78 15.71 9.99 6.28
C ALA A 78 16.80 11.06 6.07
N GLU A 79 17.55 11.00 4.97
CA GLU A 79 18.55 12.03 4.63
C GLU A 79 17.92 13.38 4.30
N MET A 80 16.77 13.39 3.64
CA MET A 80 16.01 14.61 3.37
C MET A 80 15.44 15.20 4.67
N GLU A 81 14.89 14.38 5.55
CA GLU A 81 14.41 14.81 6.87
C GLU A 81 15.56 15.34 7.72
N ALA A 82 16.72 14.69 7.73
CA ALA A 82 17.90 15.18 8.44
C ALA A 82 18.42 16.52 7.86
N LYS A 83 18.44 16.68 6.54
CA LYS A 83 18.81 17.96 5.91
C LYS A 83 17.79 19.05 6.22
N GLN A 84 16.51 18.72 6.20
CA GLN A 84 15.44 19.65 6.55
C GLN A 84 15.50 20.05 8.04
N GLU A 85 15.82 19.11 8.94
CA GLU A 85 16.07 19.42 10.35
C GLU A 85 17.30 20.32 10.56
N VAL A 86 18.36 20.12 9.77
CA VAL A 86 19.57 20.97 9.81
C VAL A 86 19.30 22.36 9.24
N GLU A 87 18.63 22.47 8.10
CA GLU A 87 18.26 23.77 7.52
C GLU A 87 17.33 24.57 8.44
N MET A 88 16.43 23.90 9.19
CA MET A 88 15.58 24.56 10.17
C MET A 88 16.31 24.93 11.47
N LYS A 89 17.40 24.26 11.84
CA LYS A 89 18.26 24.67 12.97
C LYS A 89 19.08 25.92 12.62
N ASP A 90 19.72 25.94 11.46
CA ASP A 90 20.52 27.09 11.02
C ASP A 90 19.65 28.32 10.75
N ALA A 91 18.43 28.14 10.22
CA ALA A 91 17.46 29.23 10.07
C ALA A 91 16.99 29.81 11.42
N ASN A 92 16.86 28.97 12.46
CA ASN A 92 16.43 29.42 13.78
C ASN A 92 17.53 30.23 14.51
N ASP A 93 18.79 29.89 14.27
CA ASP A 93 19.93 30.66 14.79
C ASP A 93 20.14 31.97 14.01
N ALA A 94 19.81 32.01 12.72
CA ALA A 94 19.82 33.23 11.91
C ALA A 94 18.68 34.21 12.24
N LEU A 95 17.57 33.75 12.84
CA LEU A 95 16.41 34.56 13.24
C LEU A 95 16.56 35.21 14.63
N LYS A 96 17.57 34.83 15.43
CA LYS A 96 17.86 35.50 16.69
C LYS A 96 18.41 36.90 16.41
N THR A 97 17.75 37.91 16.96
CA THR A 97 18.21 39.30 16.79
C THR A 97 19.59 39.48 17.43
N LYS A 98 20.48 40.30 16.86
CA LYS A 98 21.83 40.59 17.41
C LYS A 98 21.80 41.01 18.89
N LYS A 99 20.69 41.55 19.39
CA LYS A 99 20.50 41.92 20.81
C LYS A 99 20.29 40.71 21.72
N GLN A 100 19.54 39.71 21.28
CA GLN A 100 19.31 38.48 22.05
C GLN A 100 20.59 37.64 22.15
N LEU A 101 21.35 37.52 21.06
CA LEU A 101 22.65 36.83 21.06
C LEU A 101 23.70 37.49 21.97
N LYS A 102 23.66 38.82 22.10
CA LYS A 102 24.54 39.55 23.04
C LYS A 102 24.13 39.31 24.49
N LEU A 103 22.84 39.40 24.80
CA LEU A 103 22.33 39.14 26.15
C LEU A 103 22.63 37.71 26.63
N GLU A 104 22.47 36.71 25.77
CA GLU A 104 22.82 35.32 26.09
C GLU A 104 24.33 35.14 26.31
N ARG A 105 25.17 35.79 25.49
CA ARG A 105 26.62 35.77 25.64
C ARG A 105 27.08 36.46 26.93
N ASP A 106 26.52 37.62 27.24
CA ASP A 106 26.87 38.40 28.42
C ASP A 106 26.43 37.67 29.70
N ALA A 107 25.25 37.06 29.70
CA ALA A 107 24.78 36.22 30.81
C ALA A 107 25.63 34.96 31.00
N ALA A 108 26.14 34.35 29.92
CA ALA A 108 27.03 33.19 29.99
C ALA A 108 28.41 33.56 30.55
N MET A 109 28.96 34.72 30.17
CA MET A 109 30.22 35.25 30.73
C MET A 109 30.08 35.55 32.22
N GLU A 110 28.98 36.19 32.62
CA GLU A 110 28.72 36.52 34.03
C GLU A 110 28.53 35.26 34.88
N ALA A 111 27.91 34.20 34.33
CA ALA A 111 27.79 32.92 34.99
C ALA A 111 29.15 32.20 35.13
N LEU A 112 30.03 32.32 34.14
CA LEU A 112 31.38 31.76 34.19
C LEU A 112 32.25 32.50 35.24
N GLU A 113 32.19 33.83 35.25
CA GLU A 113 32.90 34.65 36.25
C GLU A 113 32.41 34.37 37.68
N LYS A 114 31.11 34.08 37.86
CA LYS A 114 30.57 33.68 39.17
C LYS A 114 31.02 32.28 39.62
N MET A 115 31.36 31.40 38.69
CA MET A 115 31.89 30.06 38.99
C MET A 115 33.40 30.09 39.27
N ASP A 116 34.15 30.99 38.64
CA ASP A 116 35.60 31.14 38.83
C ASP A 116 35.99 31.94 40.10
N ILE A 117 35.01 32.54 40.80
CA ILE A 117 35.22 33.32 42.04
C ILE A 117 34.93 32.49 43.32
N GLN A 118 34.59 31.21 43.20
CA GLN A 118 34.48 30.27 44.35
C GLN A 118 35.70 29.35 44.46
#